data_AF-A0A957Z7P8-F1
#
_entry.id   AF-A0A957Z7P8-F1
#
_cell.length_a   1.000
_cell.length_b   1.000
_cell.length_c   1.000
_cell.angle_alpha   90.00
_cell.angle_beta   90.00
_cell.angle_gamma   90.00
#
_symmetry.space_group_name_H-M   'P 1'
#
loop_
_entity.id
_entity.type
_entity.pdbx_description
1 polymer ?
#
loop_
_entity_poly.entity_id
_entity_poly.type
_entity_poly.pdbx_seq_one_letter_code
_entity_poly.pdbx_strand_id
1 'polypeptide(L)'
;ERHGIEYTLENIPYEGEVAEDAFTLLSSGEVSGVFQVESQGMRRVLTEMKPSTFEHIVAMISLYRPGPLEYIPAFIRRMHGEEPVEYKHPLLAKILEETYGIIVYQEQIIQLLS
;
A
#
# COMPACT_ATOMS: atom_id res chain seq x y z
N GLU A 1 6.14 26.68 13.67
CA GLU A 1 5.09 27.41 14.40
C GLU A 1 4.00 26.40 14.78
N ARG A 2 3.40 26.44 15.97
CA ARG A 2 2.29 25.51 16.31
C ARG A 2 0.99 26.20 15.93
N HIS A 3 0.28 25.68 14.94
CA HIS A 3 -0.89 26.32 14.33
C HIS A 3 -2.19 26.26 15.19
N GLY A 4 -2.09 26.00 16.50
CA GLY A 4 -3.26 25.89 17.39
C GLY A 4 -4.15 24.66 17.15
N ILE A 5 -3.76 23.77 16.22
CA ILE A 5 -4.44 22.50 15.95
C ILE A 5 -3.80 21.41 16.81
N GLU A 6 -4.62 20.68 17.56
CA GLU A 6 -4.19 19.54 18.36
C GLU A 6 -4.54 18.23 17.63
N TYR A 7 -3.51 17.55 17.12
CA TYR A 7 -3.66 16.23 16.54
C TYR A 7 -3.52 15.14 17.61
N THR A 8 -4.41 14.16 17.56
CA THR A 8 -4.44 12.93 18.35
C THR A 8 -4.50 11.74 17.40
N LEU A 9 -4.22 10.54 17.88
CA LEU A 9 -4.32 9.33 17.05
C LEU A 9 -5.74 9.10 16.50
N GLU A 10 -6.75 9.72 17.11
CA GLU A 10 -8.15 9.57 16.73
C GLU A 10 -8.60 10.57 15.66
N ASN A 11 -7.85 11.67 15.44
CA ASN A 11 -8.28 12.76 14.56
C ASN A 11 -7.29 13.09 13.43
N ILE A 12 -6.17 12.36 13.33
CA ILE A 12 -5.23 12.52 12.21
C ILE A 12 -5.92 11.98 10.95
N PRO A 13 -6.13 12.81 9.92
CA PRO A 13 -6.71 12.35 8.67
C PRO A 13 -5.71 11.45 7.93
N TYR A 14 -6.18 10.31 7.44
CA TYR A 14 -5.39 9.36 6.65
C TYR A 14 -6.05 9.04 5.30
N GLU A 15 -7.17 9.70 5.01
CA GLU A 15 -7.96 9.59 3.77
C GLU A 15 -8.37 10.99 3.28
N GLY A 16 -8.84 11.06 2.03
CA GLY A 16 -9.35 12.29 1.41
C GLY A 16 -8.25 13.29 1.05
N GLU A 17 -8.67 14.50 0.65
CA GLU A 17 -7.77 15.56 0.16
C GLU A 17 -6.67 15.92 1.16
N VAL A 18 -6.97 15.84 2.47
CA VAL A 18 -5.99 16.17 3.52
C VAL A 18 -4.84 15.18 3.60
N ALA A 19 -5.00 13.95 3.08
CA ALA A 19 -3.96 12.92 3.06
C ALA A 19 -3.10 12.94 1.78
N GLU A 20 -3.48 13.71 0.74
CA GLU A 20 -2.77 13.75 -0.53
C GLU A 20 -1.31 14.23 -0.39
N ASP A 21 -1.07 15.20 0.50
CA ASP A 21 0.28 15.69 0.79
C ASP A 21 1.16 14.59 1.40
N ALA A 22 0.57 13.73 2.24
CA ALA A 22 1.27 12.59 2.84
C ALA A 22 1.62 11.54 1.77
N PHE A 23 0.70 11.23 0.87
CA PHE A 23 0.95 10.33 -0.26
C PHE A 23 1.98 10.88 -1.24
N THR A 24 2.00 12.20 -1.46
CA THR A 24 3.01 12.88 -2.27
C THR A 24 4.40 12.76 -1.62
N LEU A 25 4.50 12.98 -0.30
CA LEU A 25 5.74 12.79 0.47
C LEU A 25 6.23 11.34 0.42
N LEU A 26 5.33 10.37 0.56
CA LEU A 26 5.68 8.95 0.46
C LEU A 26 6.20 8.63 -0.95
N SER A 27 5.51 9.12 -1.98
CA SER A 27 5.88 8.92 -3.39
C SER A 27 7.23 9.54 -3.77
N SER A 28 7.65 10.62 -3.11
CA SER A 28 8.97 11.22 -3.35
C SER A 28 10.12 10.37 -2.80
N GLY A 29 9.86 9.47 -1.85
CA GLY A 29 10.87 8.70 -1.15
C GLY A 29 11.66 9.50 -0.09
N GLU A 30 11.29 10.76 0.16
CA GLU A 30 11.91 11.65 1.17
C GLU A 30 11.41 11.35 2.60
N VAL A 31 11.33 10.07 2.94
CA VAL A 31 10.65 9.55 4.13
C VAL A 31 11.59 9.35 5.33
N SER A 32 12.58 10.23 5.49
CA SER A 32 13.51 10.15 6.63
C SER A 32 12.77 10.42 7.94
N GLY A 33 12.90 9.53 8.92
CA GLY A 33 12.16 9.61 10.19
C GLY A 33 10.70 9.19 10.12
N VAL A 34 10.23 8.65 8.98
CA VAL A 34 8.87 8.08 8.85
C VAL A 34 8.94 6.60 9.19
N PHE A 35 8.20 6.19 10.22
CA PHE A 35 8.22 4.84 10.74
C PHE A 35 7.97 3.78 9.65
N GLN A 36 8.69 2.65 9.77
CA GLN A 36 8.69 1.48 8.88
C GLN A 36 9.19 1.66 7.45
N VAL A 37 9.26 2.86 6.87
CA VAL A 37 9.52 3.03 5.43
C VAL A 37 10.89 3.63 5.10
N GLU A 38 11.77 3.74 6.09
CA GLU A 38 13.03 4.47 5.96
C GLU A 38 14.11 3.75 5.15
N SER A 39 14.02 2.42 5.02
CA SER A 39 15.07 1.62 4.37
C SER A 39 15.23 1.98 2.90
N GLN A 40 16.46 1.91 2.37
CA GLN A 40 16.73 2.31 0.98
C GLN A 40 15.85 1.56 -0.03
N GLY A 41 15.59 0.27 0.18
CA GLY A 41 14.75 -0.49 -0.74
C GLY A 41 13.27 -0.17 -0.59
N MET A 42 12.77 0.13 0.61
CA MET A 42 11.40 0.61 0.81
C MET A 42 11.18 1.97 0.14
N ARG A 43 12.16 2.88 0.23
CA ARG A 43 12.11 4.16 -0.50
C ARG A 43 11.95 3.96 -2.00
N ARG A 44 12.72 3.03 -2.59
CA ARG A 44 12.59 2.70 -4.03
C ARG A 44 11.21 2.17 -4.37
N VAL A 45 10.70 1.24 -3.56
CA VAL A 45 9.35 0.69 -3.73
C VAL A 45 8.29 1.79 -3.65
N LEU A 46 8.40 2.71 -2.70
CA LEU A 46 7.48 3.85 -2.59
C LEU A 46 7.52 4.77 -3.82
N THR A 47 8.71 5.07 -4.34
CA THR A 47 8.86 5.92 -5.53
C THR A 47 8.31 5.26 -6.80
N GLU A 48 8.42 3.94 -6.92
CA GLU A 48 7.84 3.17 -8.04
C GLU A 48 6.33 2.99 -7.87
N MET A 49 5.88 2.69 -6.65
CA MET A 49 4.48 2.46 -6.31
C MET A 49 3.66 3.75 -6.42
N LYS A 50 4.15 4.89 -5.92
CA LYS A 50 3.37 6.12 -5.83
C LYS A 50 2.01 5.90 -5.14
N PRO A 51 2.01 5.51 -3.85
CA PRO A 51 0.77 5.18 -3.15
C PRO A 51 -0.18 6.38 -3.14
N SER A 52 -1.49 6.12 -3.23
CA SER A 52 -2.56 7.14 -3.24
C SER A 52 -3.70 6.82 -2.27
N THR A 53 -3.62 5.69 -1.58
CA THR A 53 -4.57 5.22 -0.58
C THR A 53 -3.81 4.67 0.62
N PHE A 54 -4.50 4.57 1.75
CA PHE A 54 -3.93 3.97 2.95
C PHE A 54 -3.64 2.48 2.74
N GLU A 55 -4.50 1.79 2.00
CA GLU A 55 -4.39 0.37 1.65
C GLU A 55 -3.09 0.08 0.89
N HIS A 56 -2.62 0.98 0.02
CA HIS A 56 -1.33 0.81 -0.67
C HIS A 56 -0.15 0.75 0.33
N ILE A 57 -0.20 1.55 1.40
CA ILE A 57 0.84 1.54 2.45
C ILE A 57 0.79 0.21 3.20
N VAL A 58 -0.40 -0.25 3.57
CA VAL A 58 -0.61 -1.53 4.27
C VAL A 58 -0.10 -2.70 3.42
N ALA A 59 -0.44 -2.71 2.12
CA ALA A 59 0.00 -3.73 1.18
C ALA A 59 1.52 -3.72 1.02
N MET A 60 2.13 -2.54 0.86
CA MET A 60 3.58 -2.41 0.72
C MET A 60 4.33 -2.98 1.93
N ILE A 61 3.93 -2.59 3.14
CA ILE A 61 4.54 -3.08 4.39
C ILE A 61 4.39 -4.60 4.51
N SER A 62 3.25 -5.14 4.09
CA SER A 62 2.98 -6.58 4.12
C SER A 62 3.82 -7.35 3.11
N LEU A 63 4.00 -6.81 1.90
CA LEU A 63 4.78 -7.40 0.82
C LEU A 63 6.30 -7.27 1.01
N TYR A 64 6.78 -6.24 1.72
CA TYR A 64 8.20 -5.98 1.90
C TYR A 64 8.84 -6.90 2.97
N ARG A 65 8.75 -8.21 2.73
CA ARG A 65 9.29 -9.28 3.58
C ARG A 65 9.89 -10.41 2.73
N PRO A 66 10.86 -11.18 3.25
CA PRO A 66 11.39 -12.34 2.53
C PRO A 66 10.28 -13.32 2.12
N GLY A 67 10.27 -13.73 0.85
CA GLY A 67 9.15 -14.46 0.23
C GLY A 67 8.27 -13.49 -0.57
N PRO A 68 7.34 -12.75 0.06
CA PRO A 68 6.41 -11.87 -0.66
C PRO A 68 7.04 -10.74 -1.48
N LEU A 69 8.30 -10.40 -1.23
CA LEU A 69 9.02 -9.33 -1.94
C LEU A 69 9.04 -9.54 -3.46
N GLU A 70 9.01 -10.79 -3.94
CA GLU A 70 8.98 -11.10 -5.38
C GLU A 70 7.70 -10.63 -6.08
N TYR A 71 6.61 -10.39 -5.33
CA TYR A 71 5.33 -9.96 -5.87
C TYR A 71 5.20 -8.45 -6.02
N ILE A 72 6.08 -7.66 -5.39
CA ILE A 72 6.03 -6.19 -5.44
C ILE A 72 6.02 -5.66 -6.89
N PRO A 73 6.88 -6.12 -7.81
CA PRO A 73 6.85 -5.63 -9.19
C PRO A 73 5.52 -5.91 -9.91
N ALA A 74 4.92 -7.09 -9.69
CA ALA A 74 3.62 -7.42 -10.29
C ALA A 74 2.49 -6.59 -9.67
N PHE A 75 2.53 -6.38 -8.35
CA PHE A 75 1.58 -5.52 -7.65
C PHE A 75 1.59 -4.10 -8.23
N ILE A 76 2.77 -3.49 -8.36
CA ILE A 76 2.93 -2.12 -8.88
C ILE A 76 2.43 -2.02 -10.34
N ARG A 77 2.82 -2.95 -11.22
CA ARG A 77 2.36 -2.94 -12.61
C ARG A 77 0.85 -3.06 -12.73
N ARG A 78 0.22 -3.94 -11.95
CA ARG A 78 -1.24 -4.12 -11.99
C ARG A 78 -1.98 -2.93 -11.41
N MET A 79 -1.45 -2.35 -10.33
CA MET A 79 -1.98 -1.11 -9.74
C MET A 79 -1.95 0.05 -10.74
N HIS A 80 -0.88 0.18 -11.55
CA HIS A 80 -0.78 1.19 -12.60
C HIS A 80 -1.50 0.80 -13.91
N GLY A 81 -2.15 -0.36 -13.97
CA GLY A 81 -2.84 -0.85 -15.17
C GLY A 81 -1.91 -1.28 -16.31
N GLU A 82 -0.62 -1.48 -16.04
CA GLU A 82 0.40 -1.91 -16.99
C GLU A 82 0.41 -3.44 -17.19
N GLU A 83 -0.21 -4.17 -16.27
CA GLU A 83 -0.42 -5.62 -16.33
C GLU A 83 -1.89 -5.93 -16.00
N PRO A 84 -2.60 -6.77 -16.79
CA PRO A 84 -3.97 -7.13 -16.49
C PRO A 84 -4.07 -7.96 -15.21
N VAL A 85 -5.11 -7.72 -14.41
CA VAL A 85 -5.45 -8.57 -13.27
C VAL A 85 -6.31 -9.73 -13.76
N GLU A 86 -5.76 -10.94 -13.72
CA GLU A 86 -6.48 -12.16 -14.08
C GLU A 86 -6.86 -12.97 -12.84
N TYR A 87 -8.13 -13.34 -12.76
CA TYR A 87 -8.65 -14.20 -11.69
C TYR A 87 -8.96 -15.59 -12.23
N LYS A 88 -8.44 -16.63 -11.56
CA LYS A 88 -8.74 -18.03 -11.91
C LYS A 88 -10.21 -18.41 -11.69
N HIS A 89 -10.92 -17.65 -10.85
CA HIS A 89 -12.33 -17.87 -10.56
C HIS A 89 -13.00 -16.54 -10.15
N PRO A 90 -14.26 -16.26 -10.54
CA PRO A 90 -14.94 -14.99 -10.24
C PRO A 90 -15.03 -14.65 -8.74
N LEU A 91 -15.11 -15.65 -7.87
CA LEU A 91 -15.13 -15.43 -6.41
C LEU A 91 -13.83 -14.80 -5.88
N LEU A 92 -12.71 -15.00 -6.58
CA LEU A 92 -11.43 -14.41 -6.18
C LEU A 92 -11.42 -12.89 -6.36
N ALA A 93 -12.19 -12.36 -7.30
CA ALA A 93 -12.22 -10.92 -7.59
C ALA A 93 -12.62 -10.12 -6.34
N LYS A 94 -13.69 -10.54 -5.66
CA LYS A 94 -14.21 -9.87 -4.46
C LYS A 94 -13.25 -9.86 -3.27
N ILE A 95 -12.30 -10.80 -3.22
CA ILE A 95 -11.37 -10.96 -2.08
C ILE A 95 -10.02 -10.30 -2.40
N LEU A 96 -9.62 -10.30 -3.67
CA LEU A 96 -8.28 -9.93 -4.12
C LEU A 96 -8.26 -8.66 -4.98
N GLU A 97 -9.39 -7.98 -5.19
CA GLU A 97 -9.44 -6.72 -5.96
C GLU A 97 -8.55 -5.64 -5.35
N GLU A 98 -8.64 -5.45 -4.03
CA GLU A 98 -7.84 -4.46 -3.28
C GLU A 98 -6.33 -4.74 -3.32
N THR A 99 -5.94 -5.97 -3.68
CA THR A 99 -4.55 -6.40 -3.77
C THR A 99 -4.15 -6.87 -5.17
N TYR A 100 -4.91 -6.44 -6.19
CA TYR A 100 -4.60 -6.68 -7.60
C TYR A 100 -4.37 -8.16 -7.95
N GLY A 101 -5.19 -9.03 -7.37
CA GLY A 101 -5.14 -10.48 -7.60
C GLY A 101 -4.00 -11.21 -6.88
N ILE A 102 -3.27 -10.54 -5.99
CA ILE A 102 -2.16 -11.11 -5.21
C ILE A 102 -2.66 -11.37 -3.78
N ILE A 103 -2.40 -12.54 -3.23
CA ILE A 103 -2.72 -12.83 -1.82
C ILE A 103 -1.64 -12.17 -0.96
N VAL A 104 -2.03 -11.16 -0.18
CA VAL A 104 -1.15 -10.37 0.69
C VAL A 104 -1.43 -10.67 2.15
N TYR A 105 -2.71 -10.82 2.52
CA TYR A 105 -3.15 -10.91 3.92
C TYR A 105 -3.59 -12.32 4.30
N GLN A 106 -3.49 -12.65 5.59
CA GLN A 106 -3.98 -13.94 6.11
C GLN A 106 -5.50 -14.00 6.06
N GLU A 107 -6.15 -12.87 6.27
CA GLU A 107 -7.60 -12.67 6.21
C GLU A 107 -8.13 -13.05 4.82
N GLN A 108 -7.39 -12.74 3.75
CA GLN A 108 -7.75 -13.17 2.40
C GLN A 108 -7.73 -14.69 2.26
N ILE A 109 -6.74 -15.37 2.86
CA ILE A 109 -6.69 -16.84 2.87
C ILE A 109 -7.89 -17.41 3.63
N ILE A 110 -8.24 -16.84 4.78
CA ILE A 110 -9.40 -17.29 5.57
C ILE A 110 -10.69 -17.12 4.77
N GLN A 111 -10.88 -15.98 4.09
CA GLN A 111 -12.04 -15.73 3.24
C GLN A 111 -12.11 -16.69 2.04
N LEU A 112 -10.98 -17.11 1.48
CA LEU A 112 -10.92 -18.07 0.38
C LEU A 112 -11.25 -19.50 0.80
N LEU A 113 -11.01 -19.85 2.07
CA LEU A 113 -11.26 -21.18 2.62
C LEU A 113 -12.64 -21.32 3.26
N SER A 114 -13.37 -20.21 3.45
CA SER A 114 -14.71 -20.16 4.05
C SER A 114 -15.79 -20.34 2.99
#